data_AF-A0A7V9JYP9-F1
#
_entry.id   AF-A0A7V9JYP9-F1
#
_cell.length_a   1.000
_cell.length_b   1.000
_cell.length_c   1.000
_cell.angle_alpha   90.00
_cell.angle_beta   90.00
_cell.angle_gamma   90.00
#
_symmetry.space_group_name_H-M   'P 1'
#
loop_
_entity.id
_entity.type
_entity.pdbx_description
1 polymer ?
#
loop_
_entity_poly.entity_id
_entity_poly.type
_entity_poly.pdbx_seq_one_letter_code
_entity_poly.pdbx_strand_id
1 'polypeptide(L)' 'MRCERCDQGERRPVTRAKLAERDGKVAVVIGVPMLECPACAERWLNWDVARRLDEVLDAMLAGDVEVATRHFDTTDAPAA' A
#
# COMPACT_ATOMS: atom_id res chain seq x y z
N MET A 1 -7.38 -5.79 -16.06
CA MET A 1 -7.49 -4.46 -16.71
C MET A 1 -6.16 -4.13 -17.38
N ARG A 2 -6.16 -3.47 -18.55
CA ARG A 2 -4.93 -3.02 -19.23
C ARG A 2 -4.25 -1.93 -18.40
N CYS A 3 -2.92 -1.88 -18.45
CA CYS A 3 -2.13 -0.83 -17.81
C CYS A 3 -2.37 0.53 -18.50
N GLU A 4 -2.89 1.52 -17.78
CA GLU A 4 -3.12 2.89 -18.30
C GLU A 4 -1.83 3.72 -18.41
N ARG A 5 -0.69 3.21 -17.91
CA ARG A 5 0.60 3.92 -17.98
C ARG A 5 1.43 3.55 -19.20
N CYS A 6 1.55 2.26 -19.52
CA CYS A 6 2.40 1.79 -20.61
C CYS A 6 1.63 1.10 -21.75
N ASP A 7 0.38 0.71 -21.54
CA ASP A 7 -0.42 -0.07 -22.48
C ASP A 7 0.18 -1.43 -22.93
N GLN A 8 1.31 -1.85 -22.36
CA GLN A 8 2.05 -3.08 -22.73
C GLN A 8 1.76 -4.29 -21.83
N GLY A 9 0.88 -4.18 -20.83
CA GLY A 9 0.62 -5.28 -19.92
C GLY A 9 -0.74 -5.24 -19.24
N GLU A 10 -1.14 -6.38 -18.68
CA GLU A 10 -2.33 -6.50 -17.86
C GLU A 10 -1.98 -6.34 -16.37
N ARG A 11 -2.78 -5.53 -15.68
CA ARG A 11 -2.70 -5.38 -14.23
C ARG A 11 -3.00 -6.71 -13.54
N ARG A 12 -2.14 -7.12 -12.62
CA ARG A 12 -2.28 -8.34 -11.82
C ARG A 12 -2.36 -8.01 -10.34
N PRO A 13 -3.22 -8.67 -9.55
CA PRO A 13 -3.21 -8.56 -8.10
C PRO A 13 -1.88 -9.01 -7.53
N VAL A 14 -1.31 -8.22 -6.64
CA VAL A 14 -0.08 -8.52 -5.90
C VAL A 14 -0.18 -7.98 -4.48
N THR A 15 0.72 -8.45 -3.63
CA THR A 15 0.90 -7.96 -2.28
C THR A 15 2.32 -7.40 -2.13
N ARG A 16 2.45 -6.18 -1.58
CA ARG A 16 3.76 -5.51 -1.38
C ARG A 16 3.80 -4.77 -0.04
N ALA A 17 5.00 -4.41 0.39
CA ALA A 17 5.17 -3.46 1.49
C ALA A 17 4.98 -2.01 0.99
N LYS A 18 4.54 -1.14 1.90
CA LYS A 18 4.48 0.31 1.74
C LYS A 18 5.22 0.97 2.90
N LEU A 19 5.98 2.01 2.57
CA LEU A 19 6.80 2.76 3.51
C LEU A 19 6.38 4.22 3.48
N ALA A 20 6.30 4.83 4.66
CA ALA A 20 6.22 6.28 4.81
C ALA A 20 7.25 6.74 5.84
N GLU A 21 7.76 7.96 5.63
CA GLU A 21 8.72 8.60 6.52
C GLU A 21 8.21 10.00 6.89
N ARG A 22 8.32 10.36 8.17
CA ARG A 22 7.96 11.70 8.67
C ARG A 22 8.79 12.00 9.92
N ASP A 23 9.45 13.14 9.95
CA ASP A 23 10.25 13.62 11.09
C ASP A 23 11.28 12.59 11.61
N GLY A 24 11.97 11.90 10.68
CA GLY A 24 12.95 10.86 11.00
C GLY A 24 12.36 9.52 11.46
N LYS A 25 11.03 9.42 11.54
CA LYS A 25 10.30 8.18 11.84
C LYS A 25 9.94 7.44 10.57
N VAL A 26 10.03 6.12 10.60
CA VAL A 26 9.74 5.22 9.47
C VAL A 26 8.61 4.27 9.83
N ALA A 27 7.55 4.25 9.02
CA ALA A 27 6.45 3.31 9.11
C ALA A 27 6.46 2.35 7.92
N VAL A 28 6.47 1.04 8.19
CA VAL A 28 6.43 -0.02 7.18
C VAL A 28 5.17 -0.85 7.35
N VAL A 29 4.31 -0.86 6.35
CA VAL A 29 3.13 -1.72 6.30
C VAL A 29 3.36 -2.82 5.26
N ILE A 30 3.48 -4.05 5.72
CA ILE A 30 3.71 -5.26 4.91
C ILE A 30 2.35 -5.83 4.52
N GLY A 31 2.25 -6.48 3.36
CA GLY A 31 1.02 -7.22 3.05
C GLY A 31 -0.06 -6.38 2.35
N VAL A 32 0.27 -5.20 1.82
CA VAL A 32 -0.71 -4.31 1.20
C VAL A 32 -1.17 -4.86 -0.15
N PRO A 33 -2.46 -5.13 -0.36
CA PRO A 33 -2.99 -5.59 -1.64
C PRO A 33 -3.00 -4.45 -2.67
N MET A 34 -2.55 -4.72 -3.89
CA MET A 34 -2.53 -3.75 -4.99
C MET A 34 -2.60 -4.43 -6.35
N LEU A 35 -2.79 -3.65 -7.40
CA LEU A 35 -2.58 -4.08 -8.76
C LEU A 35 -1.19 -3.65 -9.22
N GLU A 36 -0.45 -4.52 -9.92
CA GLU A 36 0.84 -4.21 -10.52
C GLU A 36 0.85 -4.60 -12.00
N CYS A 37 1.47 -3.78 -12.84
CA CYS A 37 1.74 -4.11 -14.24
C CYS A 37 3.12 -4.78 -14.33
N PRO A 38 3.23 -6.05 -14.78
CA PRO A 38 4.52 -6.73 -14.87
C PRO A 38 5.43 -6.14 -15.96
N ALA A 39 4.88 -5.39 -16.93
CA ALA A 39 5.65 -4.82 -18.03
C ALA A 39 6.39 -3.51 -17.66
N CYS A 40 5.81 -2.69 -16.77
CA CYS A 40 6.40 -1.39 -16.40
C CYS A 40 6.53 -1.15 -14.88
N ALA A 41 6.16 -2.13 -14.07
CA ALA A 41 6.16 -2.08 -12.60
C ALA A 41 5.26 -1.00 -11.96
N GLU A 42 4.35 -0.40 -12.74
CA GLU A 42 3.38 0.55 -12.19
C GLU A 42 2.39 -0.14 -11.26
N ARG A 43 1.99 0.56 -10.19
CA ARG A 43 1.16 0.04 -9.13
C ARG A 43 -0.04 0.93 -8.83
N TRP A 44 -1.18 0.30 -8.57
CA TRP A 44 -2.43 0.99 -8.20
C TRP A 44 -3.00 0.38 -6.93
N LEU A 45 -3.38 1.25 -6.00
CA LEU A 45 -4.17 0.85 -4.83
C LEU A 45 -5.65 1.00 -5.16
N ASN A 46 -6.47 0.09 -4.64
CA ASN A 46 -7.89 0.34 -4.51
C ASN A 46 -8.09 1.50 -3.52
N TRP A 47 -9.12 2.33 -3.72
CA TRP A 47 -9.46 3.44 -2.84
C TRP A 47 -9.58 3.05 -1.35
N ASP A 48 -10.28 1.96 -1.03
CA ASP A 48 -10.45 1.51 0.36
C ASP A 48 -9.13 1.07 0.99
N VAL A 49 -8.27 0.41 0.20
CA VAL A 49 -6.92 0.04 0.62
C VAL A 49 -6.07 1.29 0.84
N ALA A 50 -6.15 2.27 -0.06
CA ALA A 50 -5.41 3.52 0.04
C ALA A 50 -5.81 4.30 1.31
N ARG A 51 -7.12 4.46 1.56
CA ARG A 51 -7.66 5.10 2.77
C ARG A 51 -7.18 4.39 4.03
N ARG A 52 -7.32 3.07 4.09
CA ARG A 52 -6.91 2.29 5.26
C ARG A 52 -5.40 2.35 5.49
N LEU A 53 -4.62 2.29 4.41
CA LEU A 53 -3.17 2.40 4.49
C LEU A 53 -2.75 3.77 5.06
N ASP A 54 -3.40 4.84 4.63
CA ASP A 54 -3.16 6.20 5.11
C ASP A 54 -3.42 6.30 6.63
N GLU A 55 -4.58 5.84 7.09
CA GLU A 55 -4.94 5.78 8.52
C GLU A 55 -3.90 5.02 9.36
N VAL A 56 -3.43 3.87 8.86
CA VAL A 56 -2.44 3.04 9.57
C VAL A 56 -1.08 3.73 9.62
N LEU A 57 -0.62 4.31 8.51
CA LEU A 57 0.66 4.99 8.44
C LEU A 57 0.67 6.24 9.32
N ASP A 58 -0.39 7.05 9.29
CA ASP A 58 -0.49 8.24 10.16
C ASP A 58 -0.50 7.84 11.64
N ALA A 59 -1.23 6.79 12.01
CA ALA A 59 -1.22 6.30 13.38
C ALA A 59 0.16 5.78 13.82
N MET A 60 0.92 5.14 12.92
CA MET A 60 2.28 4.68 13.20
C MET A 60 3.26 5.83 13.38
N LEU A 61 3.19 6.85 12.51
CA LEU A 61 4.09 8.00 12.53
C LEU A 61 3.77 9.00 13.66
N ALA A 62 2.54 8.99 14.19
CA ALA A 62 2.16 9.78 15.35
C ALA A 62 2.78 9.29 16.67
N GLY A 63 3.22 8.02 16.76
CA GLY A 63 3.84 7.47 17.97
C GLY A 63 5.30 7.90 18.16
N ASP A 64 5.87 7.61 19.33
CA ASP A 64 7.25 7.99 19.70
C ASP A 64 8.33 7.01 19.22
N VAL A 65 7.98 6.08 18.32
CA VAL A 65 8.90 5.04 17.84
C VAL A 65 9.58 5.49 16.55
N GLU A 66 10.90 5.35 16.47
CA GLU A 66 11.67 5.68 15.26
C GLU A 66 11.33 4.78 14.07
N VAL A 67 11.13 3.47 14.29
CA VAL A 67 10.77 2.53 13.24
C VAL A 67 9.63 1.61 13.70
N ALA A 68 8.53 1.61 12.97
CA ALA A 68 7.39 0.73 13.22
C ALA A 68 7.08 -0.13 12.00
N THR A 69 6.81 -1.42 12.22
CA THR A 69 6.42 -2.38 11.16
C THR A 69 5.11 -3.06 11.54
N ARG A 70 4.15 -3.13 10.61
CA ARG A 70 2.86 -3.83 10.78
C ARG A 70 2.47 -4.61 9.53
N HIS A 71 1.64 -5.64 9.71
CA HIS A 71 0.96 -6.29 8.58
C HIS A 71 -0.34 -5.55 8.25
N PHE A 72 -0.73 -5.56 6.99
CA PHE A 72 -1.97 -4.99 6.50
C PHE A 72 -3.12 -5.96 6.78
N ASP A 73 -3.92 -5.68 7.80
CA ASP A 73 -5.12 -6.47 8.09
C ASP A 73 -6.31 -5.93 7.30
N THR A 74 -6.83 -6.77 6.39
CA THR A 74 -7.93 -6.44 5.47
C THR A 74 -9.32 -6.66 6.10
N THR A 75 -9.39 -7.16 7.33
CA THR A 75 -10.63 -7.57 8.01
C THR A 75 -11.61 -6.40 8.23
N ASP A 76 -11.16 -5.15 8.11
CA ASP A 76 -11.99 -3.93 8.24
C ASP A 76 -12.33 -3.25 6.89
N ALA A 77 -11.90 -3.81 5.74
CA ALA A 77 -12.29 -3.28 4.43
C ALA A 77 -13.62 -3.90 3.99
N PRO A 78 -14.65 -3.11 3.60
CA PRO A 78 -15.91 -3.68 3.14
C PRO A 78 -15.66 -4.55 1.90
N ALA A 79 -16.33 -5.70 1.85
CA ALA A 79 -16.33 -6.56 0.67
C ALA A 79 -16.82 -5.76 -0.55
N ALA A 80 -16.10 -5.90 -1.65
CA ALA A 80 -16.39 -5.28 -2.94
C ALA A 80 -17.78 -5.69 -3.50
#